data_AF-Q396L9-F1
#
_entry.id   AF-Q396L9-F1
#
_cell.length_a   1.000
_cell.length_b   1.000
_cell.length_c   1.000
_cell.angle_alpha   90.00
_cell.angle_beta   90.00
_cell.angle_gamma   90.00
#
_symmetry.space_group_name_H-M   'P 1'
#
loop_
_entity.id
_entity.type
_entity.pdbx_description
1 polymer ?
#
loop_
_entity_poly.entity_id
_entity_poly.type
_entity_poly.pdbx_seq_one_letter_code
_entity_poly.pdbx_strand_id
1 'polypeptide(L)'
;MNGKPHKHDISIGPDRWIEFGDLSGGHAQAAAIDPSLAEVMPLIDVLETHCVAECCGVDAFGFWPDEIEVAVATQDRDALARLVDDLLSVQRSIDALPSEIVVSTRMNHYFRKAVLLELLAHIRTTIDAIRRST
;
A
#
# COMPACT_ATOMS: atom_id res chain seq x y z
N MET A 1 17.56 -25.90 -1.93
CA MET A 1 16.17 -25.47 -1.68
C MET A 1 15.84 -24.45 -2.76
N ASN A 2 14.96 -24.80 -3.70
CA ASN A 2 14.48 -23.85 -4.70
C ASN A 2 13.47 -22.93 -4.01
N GLY A 3 13.95 -21.86 -3.37
CA GLY A 3 13.07 -20.80 -2.89
C GLY A 3 12.34 -20.22 -4.08
N LYS A 4 11.01 -20.14 -4.02
CA LYS A 4 10.26 -19.36 -5.00
C LYS A 4 10.80 -17.92 -4.96
N PRO A 5 11.18 -17.32 -6.10
CA PRO A 5 11.44 -15.88 -6.13
C PRO A 5 10.22 -15.15 -5.58
N HIS A 6 10.43 -14.07 -4.83
CA HIS A 6 9.37 -13.16 -4.35
C HIS A 6 8.34 -13.72 -3.35
N LYS A 7 8.65 -14.81 -2.62
CA LYS A 7 7.70 -15.43 -1.68
C LYS A 7 7.10 -14.48 -0.63
N HIS A 8 7.77 -13.36 -0.34
CA HIS A 8 7.36 -12.38 0.67
C HIS A 8 7.20 -10.97 0.09
N ASP A 9 7.33 -10.80 -1.21
CA ASP A 9 7.30 -9.49 -1.86
C ASP A 9 5.87 -9.12 -2.26
N ILE A 10 5.60 -7.83 -2.42
CA ILE A 10 4.26 -7.34 -2.75
C ILE A 10 4.11 -7.29 -4.26
N SER A 11 3.17 -8.06 -4.80
CA SER A 11 2.90 -8.07 -6.24
C SER A 11 2.20 -6.78 -6.66
N ILE A 12 2.75 -6.09 -7.65
CA ILE A 12 2.21 -4.83 -8.20
C ILE A 12 2.00 -4.91 -9.73
N GLY A 13 2.02 -6.13 -10.26
CA GLY A 13 1.82 -6.47 -11.66
C GLY A 13 2.32 -7.88 -11.99
N PRO A 14 2.08 -8.38 -13.21
CA PRO A 14 2.40 -9.76 -13.60
C PRO A 14 3.88 -10.13 -13.41
N ASP A 15 4.78 -9.18 -13.65
CA ASP A 15 6.23 -9.35 -13.53
C ASP A 15 6.88 -8.26 -12.64
N ARG A 16 6.10 -7.61 -11.77
CA ARG A 16 6.56 -6.50 -10.92
C ARG A 16 6.26 -6.76 -9.45
N TRP A 17 7.28 -6.54 -8.63
CA TRP A 17 7.24 -6.81 -7.19
C TRP A 17 7.94 -5.68 -6.43
N ILE A 18 7.43 -5.35 -5.24
CA ILE A 18 8.13 -4.54 -4.25
C ILE A 18 8.82 -5.48 -3.27
N GLU A 19 10.14 -5.44 -3.23
CA GLU A 19 10.93 -6.30 -2.35
C GLU A 19 10.72 -5.93 -0.89
N PHE A 20 10.28 -6.91 -0.09
CA PHE A 20 9.86 -6.66 1.28
C PHE A 20 11.04 -6.49 2.25
N GLY A 21 12.17 -7.14 1.92
CA GLY A 21 13.37 -7.16 2.75
C GLY A 21 13.17 -7.89 4.08
N ASP A 22 14.19 -7.83 4.95
CA ASP A 22 14.21 -8.53 6.24
C ASP A 22 13.62 -7.68 7.38
N LEU A 23 12.59 -8.16 8.08
CA LEU A 23 12.04 -7.46 9.26
C LEU A 23 12.78 -7.75 10.57
N SER A 24 13.88 -8.49 10.55
CA SER A 24 14.58 -8.92 11.77
C SER A 24 14.96 -7.74 12.70
N GLY A 25 14.67 -7.92 13.99
CA GLY A 25 15.15 -7.04 15.07
C GLY A 25 14.37 -5.73 15.34
N GLY A 26 13.42 -5.31 14.51
CA GLY A 26 12.75 -3.99 14.68
C GLY A 26 11.30 -4.00 15.16
N HIS A 27 10.66 -5.17 15.31
CA HIS A 27 9.22 -5.26 15.62
C HIS A 27 8.80 -4.55 16.92
N ALA A 28 9.64 -4.59 17.96
CA ALA A 28 9.34 -3.95 19.25
C ALA A 28 9.30 -2.42 19.18
N GLN A 29 9.84 -1.82 18.11
CA GLN A 29 9.90 -0.38 17.89
C GLN A 29 9.01 0.05 16.72
N ALA A 30 8.15 -0.84 16.21
CA ALA A 30 7.29 -0.53 15.08
C ALA A 30 6.32 0.62 15.42
N ALA A 31 6.25 1.62 14.55
CA ALA A 31 5.29 2.71 14.70
C ALA A 31 3.93 2.33 14.09
N ALA A 32 2.85 2.53 14.83
CA ALA A 32 1.50 2.31 14.31
C ALA A 32 1.13 3.41 13.31
N ILE A 33 0.62 3.03 12.14
CA ILE A 33 0.35 3.95 11.03
C ILE A 33 -1.12 4.07 10.64
N ASP A 34 -2.02 3.26 11.19
CA ASP A 34 -3.46 3.35 10.88
C ASP A 34 -4.03 4.78 11.03
N PRO A 35 -3.62 5.59 12.04
CA PRO A 35 -4.04 6.99 12.11
C PRO A 35 -3.59 7.84 10.91
N SER A 36 -2.38 7.58 10.38
CA SER A 36 -1.87 8.26 9.19
C SER A 36 -2.59 7.82 7.93
N LEU A 37 -3.17 6.62 7.90
CA LEU A 37 -3.92 6.09 6.75
C LEU A 37 -5.38 6.55 6.72
N ALA A 38 -5.87 7.27 7.73
CA ALA A 38 -7.29 7.56 7.91
C ALA A 38 -7.96 8.20 6.68
N GLU A 39 -7.28 9.15 6.03
CA GLU A 39 -7.80 9.87 4.86
C GLU A 39 -7.92 8.99 3.60
N VAL A 40 -7.08 7.96 3.50
CA VAL A 40 -7.06 7.02 2.35
C VAL A 40 -7.66 5.66 2.69
N MET A 41 -8.21 5.48 3.90
CA MET A 41 -8.78 4.22 4.35
C MET A 41 -9.89 3.68 3.44
N PRO A 42 -10.81 4.51 2.91
CA PRO A 42 -11.83 4.03 1.97
C PRO A 42 -11.23 3.39 0.71
N LEU A 43 -10.08 3.88 0.22
CA LEU A 43 -9.38 3.25 -0.90
C LEU A 43 -8.80 1.90 -0.46
N ILE A 44 -8.13 1.84 0.70
CA ILE A 44 -7.56 0.61 1.24
C ILE A 44 -8.64 -0.47 1.39
N ASP A 45 -9.83 -0.09 1.87
CA ASP A 45 -10.96 -1.00 2.02
C ASP A 45 -11.43 -1.61 0.69
N VAL A 46 -11.48 -0.81 -0.38
CA VAL A 46 -11.89 -1.29 -1.71
C VAL A 46 -10.80 -2.16 -2.35
N LEU A 47 -9.53 -1.95 -2.01
CA LEU A 47 -8.42 -2.76 -2.53
C LEU A 47 -8.34 -4.15 -1.88
N GLU A 48 -9.06 -4.43 -0.78
CA GLU A 48 -9.12 -5.77 -0.18
C GLU A 48 -10.04 -6.69 -0.99
N THR A 49 -9.50 -7.33 -2.04
CA THR A 49 -10.28 -8.04 -3.06
C THR A 49 -10.03 -9.55 -3.11
N HIS A 50 -8.89 -10.03 -2.61
CA HIS A 50 -8.46 -11.43 -2.79
C HIS A 50 -8.80 -12.35 -1.63
N CYS A 51 -8.89 -11.79 -0.43
CA CYS A 51 -9.06 -12.51 0.84
C CYS A 51 -9.54 -11.50 1.90
N VAL A 52 -9.56 -11.90 3.17
CA VAL A 52 -9.62 -10.97 4.29
C VAL A 52 -8.22 -10.74 4.86
N ALA A 53 -7.85 -9.50 5.18
CA ALA A 53 -6.55 -9.10 5.71
C ALA A 53 -6.24 -9.81 7.04
N GLU A 54 -7.25 -10.12 7.85
CA GLU A 54 -7.08 -10.93 9.06
C GLU A 54 -6.46 -12.31 8.76
N CYS A 55 -6.76 -12.90 7.61
CA CYS A 55 -6.26 -14.20 7.18
C CYS A 55 -4.98 -14.09 6.34
N CYS A 56 -4.96 -13.17 5.38
CA CYS A 56 -3.91 -13.11 4.35
C CYS A 56 -2.97 -11.90 4.50
N GLY A 57 -3.19 -11.00 5.46
CA GLY A 57 -2.39 -9.80 5.64
C GLY A 57 -2.40 -8.93 4.39
N VAL A 58 -1.22 -8.44 4.00
CA VAL A 58 -1.03 -7.63 2.79
C VAL A 58 -1.40 -8.37 1.50
N ASP A 59 -1.35 -9.71 1.48
CA ASP A 59 -1.72 -10.51 0.31
C ASP A 59 -3.24 -10.53 0.06
N ALA A 60 -4.06 -9.97 0.96
CA ALA A 60 -5.50 -9.80 0.74
C ALA A 60 -5.83 -8.69 -0.26
N PHE A 61 -4.88 -7.80 -0.54
CA PHE A 61 -5.11 -6.57 -1.28
C PHE A 61 -4.61 -6.67 -2.73
N GLY A 62 -5.41 -6.15 -3.67
CA GLY A 62 -5.04 -6.02 -5.07
C GLY A 62 -4.30 -4.71 -5.32
N PHE A 63 -3.02 -4.78 -5.69
CA PHE A 63 -2.18 -3.61 -5.97
C PHE A 63 -1.80 -3.48 -7.45
N TRP A 64 -2.38 -4.28 -8.33
CA TRP A 64 -2.09 -4.19 -9.75
C TRP A 64 -2.82 -2.98 -10.37
N PRO A 65 -2.29 -2.40 -11.47
CA PRO A 65 -2.89 -1.21 -12.06
C PRO A 65 -4.35 -1.35 -12.46
N ASP A 66 -4.75 -2.50 -13.00
CA ASP A 66 -6.13 -2.82 -13.38
C ASP A 66 -7.05 -2.97 -12.16
N GLU A 67 -6.54 -3.51 -11.07
CA GLU A 67 -7.30 -3.62 -9.81
C GLU A 67 -7.50 -2.25 -9.15
N ILE A 68 -6.46 -1.41 -9.18
CA ILE A 68 -6.53 -0.02 -8.72
C ILE A 68 -7.50 0.77 -9.60
N GLU A 69 -7.49 0.55 -10.92
CA GLU A 69 -8.43 1.18 -11.85
C GLU A 69 -9.88 0.81 -11.52
N VAL A 70 -10.16 -0.48 -11.27
CA VAL A 70 -11.48 -0.94 -10.83
C VAL A 70 -11.87 -0.29 -9.49
N ALA A 71 -10.95 -0.21 -8.53
CA ALA A 71 -11.21 0.37 -7.22
C ALA A 71 -11.62 1.86 -7.28
N VAL A 72 -11.11 2.60 -8.27
CA VAL A 72 -11.40 4.03 -8.42
C VAL A 72 -12.33 4.37 -9.59
N ALA A 73 -12.90 3.36 -10.27
CA ALA A 73 -13.67 3.53 -11.51
C ALA A 73 -14.90 4.44 -11.39
N THR A 74 -15.45 4.61 -10.18
CA THR A 74 -16.62 5.46 -9.91
C THR A 74 -16.27 6.90 -9.52
N GLN A 75 -14.98 7.19 -9.33
CA GLN A 75 -14.51 8.50 -8.91
C GLN A 75 -14.40 9.45 -10.10
N ASP A 76 -14.80 10.70 -9.92
CA ASP A 76 -14.54 11.75 -10.90
C ASP A 76 -13.08 12.25 -10.84
N ARG A 77 -12.69 13.04 -11.84
CA ARG A 77 -11.31 13.53 -11.97
C ARG A 77 -10.85 14.39 -10.79
N ASP A 78 -11.74 15.13 -10.15
CA ASP A 78 -11.41 15.98 -9.01
C ASP A 78 -11.24 15.14 -7.73
N ALA A 79 -12.06 14.09 -7.56
CA ALA A 79 -11.91 13.10 -6.50
C ALA A 79 -10.59 12.34 -6.63
N LEU A 80 -10.22 11.92 -7.85
CA LEU A 80 -8.92 11.29 -8.12
C LEU A 80 -7.75 12.25 -7.82
N ALA A 81 -7.89 13.55 -8.13
CA ALA A 81 -6.87 14.54 -7.81
C ALA A 81 -6.66 14.68 -6.30
N ARG A 82 -7.75 14.79 -5.53
CA ARG A 82 -7.69 14.82 -4.06
C ARG A 82 -7.04 13.56 -3.48
N LEU A 83 -7.44 12.39 -3.97
CA LEU A 83 -6.88 11.12 -3.51
C LEU A 83 -5.36 11.02 -3.75
N VAL A 84 -4.86 11.56 -4.87
CA VAL A 84 -3.42 11.66 -5.14
C VAL A 84 -2.71 12.56 -4.12
N ASP A 85 -3.32 13.69 -3.76
CA ASP A 85 -2.78 14.62 -2.77
C ASP A 85 -2.82 14.02 -1.35
N ASP A 86 -3.90 13.33 -1.00
CA ASP A 86 -4.07 12.62 0.28
C ASP A 86 -3.01 11.52 0.42
N LEU A 87 -2.82 10.69 -0.60
CA LEU A 87 -1.75 9.68 -0.62
C LEU A 87 -0.36 10.30 -0.44
N LEU A 88 -0.09 11.45 -1.04
CA LEU A 88 1.17 12.16 -0.84
C LEU A 88 1.31 12.70 0.59
N SER A 89 0.23 13.18 1.19
CA SER A 89 0.17 13.61 2.60
C SER A 89 0.49 12.45 3.54
N VAL A 90 -0.16 11.29 3.32
CA VAL A 90 0.08 10.04 4.06
C VAL A 90 1.53 9.61 3.94
N GLN A 91 2.10 9.60 2.73
CA GLN A 91 3.51 9.28 2.52
C GLN A 91 4.44 10.17 3.37
N ARG A 92 4.21 11.48 3.38
CA ARG A 92 5.02 12.43 4.18
C ARG A 92 4.85 12.21 5.68
N SER A 93 3.62 11.94 6.14
CA SER A 93 3.32 11.66 7.54
C SER A 93 4.07 10.42 8.03
N ILE A 94 4.07 9.36 7.24
CA ILE A 94 4.77 8.10 7.55
C ILE A 94 6.29 8.27 7.47
N ASP A 95 6.80 8.98 6.45
CA ASP A 95 8.25 9.23 6.29
C ASP A 95 8.85 10.00 7.48
N ALA A 96 8.09 10.93 8.04
CA ALA A 96 8.47 11.71 9.22
C ALA A 96 8.54 10.88 10.53
N LEU A 97 8.02 9.64 10.54
CA LEU A 97 8.12 8.79 11.72
C LEU A 97 9.58 8.36 11.96
N PRO A 98 10.05 8.38 13.22
CA PRO A 98 11.43 8.04 13.55
C PRO A 98 11.73 6.54 13.42
N SER A 99 10.71 5.69 13.27
CA SER A 99 10.89 4.24 13.17
C SER A 99 11.07 3.80 11.72
N GLU A 100 11.96 2.84 11.52
CA GLU A 100 12.18 2.18 10.22
C GLU A 100 11.22 1.01 9.98
N ILE A 101 10.52 0.56 11.03
CA ILE A 101 9.45 -0.42 10.92
C ILE A 101 8.14 0.24 11.30
N VAL A 102 7.11 -0.03 10.51
CA VAL A 102 5.75 0.45 10.77
C VAL A 102 4.79 -0.72 10.80
N VAL A 103 3.64 -0.55 11.42
CA VAL A 103 2.62 -1.59 11.51
C VAL A 103 1.23 -1.01 11.25
N SER A 104 0.49 -1.69 10.38
CA SER A 104 -0.93 -1.43 10.18
C SER A 104 -1.72 -2.62 10.72
N THR A 105 -2.62 -2.36 11.65
CA THR A 105 -3.57 -3.37 12.12
C THR A 105 -4.62 -3.64 11.06
N ARG A 106 -5.03 -2.63 10.29
CA ARG A 106 -5.99 -2.76 9.18
C ARG A 106 -5.50 -3.69 8.08
N MET A 107 -4.23 -3.56 7.71
CA MET A 107 -3.59 -4.42 6.71
C MET A 107 -3.02 -5.70 7.32
N ASN A 108 -3.11 -5.87 8.65
CA ASN A 108 -2.57 -6.98 9.42
C ASN A 108 -1.10 -7.29 9.04
N HIS A 109 -0.26 -6.26 9.04
CA HIS A 109 1.09 -6.39 8.54
C HIS A 109 2.08 -5.38 9.14
N TYR A 110 3.30 -5.84 9.36
CA TYR A 110 4.47 -5.01 9.62
C TYR A 110 5.15 -4.68 8.30
N PHE A 111 5.68 -3.48 8.13
CA PHE A 111 6.42 -3.11 6.94
C PHE A 111 7.74 -2.46 7.34
N ARG A 112 8.77 -2.63 6.50
CA ARG A 112 9.80 -1.59 6.45
C ARG A 112 9.17 -0.31 5.95
N LYS A 113 9.45 0.81 6.60
CA LYS A 113 8.92 2.13 6.23
C LYS A 113 9.14 2.41 4.74
N ALA A 114 10.35 2.15 4.24
CA ALA A 114 10.69 2.30 2.82
C ALA A 114 9.78 1.50 1.87
N VAL A 115 9.46 0.25 2.22
CA VAL A 115 8.59 -0.65 1.42
C VAL A 115 7.17 -0.11 1.36
N LEU A 116 6.63 0.34 2.50
CA LEU A 116 5.31 0.93 2.51
C LEU A 116 5.26 2.25 1.74
N LEU A 117 6.30 3.09 1.84
CA LEU A 117 6.39 4.33 1.08
C LEU A 117 6.45 4.06 -0.43
N GLU A 118 7.14 2.99 -0.85
CA GLU A 118 7.15 2.55 -2.25
C GLU A 118 5.77 2.06 -2.70
N LEU A 119 5.08 1.28 -1.88
CA LEU A 119 3.72 0.81 -2.17
C LEU A 119 2.74 1.99 -2.32
N LEU A 120 2.76 2.94 -1.39
CA LEU A 120 1.93 4.14 -1.46
C LEU A 120 2.26 4.99 -2.69
N ALA A 121 3.55 5.12 -3.04
CA ALA A 121 3.98 5.81 -4.26
C ALA A 121 3.47 5.11 -5.53
N HIS A 122 3.50 3.76 -5.57
CA HIS A 122 2.96 2.97 -6.67
C HIS A 122 1.45 3.21 -6.83
N ILE A 123 0.68 3.12 -5.75
CA ILE A 123 -0.77 3.38 -5.78
C ILE A 123 -1.05 4.80 -6.27
N ARG A 124 -0.36 5.80 -5.70
CA ARG A 124 -0.52 7.22 -6.06
C ARG A 124 -0.21 7.48 -7.54
N THR A 125 0.91 6.96 -8.05
CA THR A 125 1.32 7.19 -9.45
C THR A 125 0.41 6.47 -10.44
N THR A 126 -0.12 5.31 -10.07
CA THR A 126 -1.14 4.59 -10.85
C THR A 126 -2.43 5.40 -10.94
N ILE A 127 -2.95 5.88 -9.81
CA ILE A 127 -4.17 6.73 -9.79
C ILE A 127 -3.97 8.02 -10.58
N ASP A 128 -2.81 8.67 -10.48
CA ASP A 128 -2.50 9.86 -11.26
C ASP A 128 -2.41 9.57 -12.77
N ALA A 129 -1.97 8.38 -13.17
CA ALA A 129 -2.00 7.94 -14.57
C ALA A 129 -3.43 7.72 -15.08
N ILE A 130 -4.28 7.06 -14.28
CA ILE A 130 -5.71 6.86 -14.58
C ILE A 130 -6.40 8.23 -14.76
N ARG A 131 -6.22 9.14 -13.79
CA ARG A 131 -6.78 10.50 -13.81
C ARG A 131 -6.40 11.32 -15.04
N ARG A 132 -5.23 11.09 -15.62
CA ARG A 132 -4.76 11.78 -16.85
C ARG A 132 -5.30 11.15 -18.13
N SER A 133 -5.82 9.94 -18.05
CA SER A 133 -6.31 9.16 -19.20
C SER A 133 -7.83 9.30 -19.40
N THR A 134 -8.54 9.76 -18.36
CA THR A 134 -9.98 10.11 -18.37
C THR A 134 -10.19 11.60 -18.67
#